data_AF-A0A164MID6-F1
#
_entry.id   AF-A0A164MID6-F1
#
_cell.length_a   1.000
_cell.length_b   1.000
_cell.length_c   1.000
_cell.angle_alpha   90.00
_cell.angle_beta   90.00
_cell.angle_gamma   90.00
#
_symmetry.space_group_name_H-M   'P 1'
#
loop_
_entity.id
_entity.type
_entity.pdbx_description
1 polymer ?
#
loop_
_entity_poly.entity_id
_entity_poly.type
_entity_poly.pdbx_seq_one_letter_code
_entity_poly.pdbx_strand_id
1 'polypeptide(L)'
;MTRTSHELKAAVDLFIKSADALFGPITTLKVKGQRAKKISWMAFFLTTEMWENLLRCTEVLEDADAIQHLFSSDTDPTLYLLIPVIEELLTAWEDKEEVERYAEYIEGLKKSRLKVQKYYNKFDKKPAIILSLAIHPYYKLWWIKIHWGGAEEKAKEIAEGNPDAIDWHEVAMKTVEAAVSHCRVSHSLTFEN
;
A
#
# COMPACT_ATOMS: atom_id res chain seq x y z
N MET A 1 6.75 -15.38 -0.41
CA MET A 1 5.92 -15.45 0.82
C MET A 1 5.50 -16.87 1.25
N THR A 2 6.20 -17.95 0.85
CA THR A 2 5.70 -19.33 1.09
C THR A 2 6.11 -19.95 2.43
N ARG A 3 7.24 -19.54 3.02
CA ARG A 3 7.77 -20.17 4.24
C ARG A 3 7.04 -19.75 5.52
N THR A 4 6.73 -18.47 5.67
CA THR A 4 6.03 -17.91 6.84
C THR A 4 4.59 -18.37 6.95
N SER A 5 3.88 -18.52 5.83
CA SER A 5 2.50 -18.99 5.81
C SER A 5 2.35 -20.46 6.24
N HIS A 6 3.26 -21.33 5.79
CA HIS A 6 3.24 -22.74 6.17
C HIS A 6 3.58 -22.95 7.65
N GLU A 7 4.56 -22.20 8.17
CA GLU A 7 4.92 -22.20 9.60
C GLU A 7 3.75 -21.72 10.47
N LEU A 8 3.03 -20.67 10.03
CA LEU A 8 1.84 -20.16 10.71
C LEU A 8 0.71 -21.19 10.75
N LYS A 9 0.41 -21.84 9.62
CA LYS A 9 -0.63 -22.88 9.55
C LYS A 9 -0.34 -24.01 10.53
N ALA A 10 0.90 -24.52 10.55
CA ALA A 10 1.28 -25.61 11.43
C ALA A 10 1.12 -25.23 12.92
N ALA A 11 1.49 -24.00 13.29
CA ALA A 11 1.30 -23.49 14.64
C ALA A 11 -0.18 -23.38 15.03
N VAL A 12 -1.02 -22.84 14.13
CA VAL A 12 -2.47 -22.73 14.35
C VAL A 12 -3.12 -24.10 14.46
N ASP A 13 -2.77 -25.04 13.59
CA ASP A 13 -3.29 -26.42 13.61
C ASP A 13 -2.94 -27.13 14.93
N LEU A 14 -1.70 -26.98 15.39
CA LEU A 14 -1.26 -27.56 16.66
C LEU A 14 -2.01 -26.96 17.86
N PHE A 15 -2.19 -25.64 17.85
CA PHE A 15 -2.97 -24.95 18.88
C PHE A 15 -4.41 -25.47 18.92
N ILE A 16 -5.12 -25.45 17.79
CA ILE A 16 -6.53 -25.87 17.72
C ILE A 16 -6.72 -27.32 18.17
N LYS A 17 -5.82 -28.22 17.76
CA LYS A 17 -5.86 -29.66 18.13
C LYS A 17 -5.66 -29.90 19.63
N SER A 18 -4.94 -29.03 20.32
CA SER A 18 -4.67 -29.15 21.76
C SER A 18 -5.61 -28.32 22.63
N ALA A 19 -6.20 -27.26 22.07
CA ALA A 19 -6.96 -26.26 22.83
C ALA A 19 -8.20 -26.82 23.53
N ASP A 20 -8.93 -27.75 22.91
CA ASP A 20 -10.09 -28.37 23.55
C ASP A 20 -9.71 -29.20 24.80
N ALA A 21 -8.54 -29.85 24.77
CA ALA A 21 -8.05 -30.63 25.90
C ALA A 21 -7.48 -29.74 27.02
N LEU A 22 -6.80 -28.64 26.65
CA LEU A 22 -6.14 -27.74 27.59
C LEU A 22 -7.08 -26.72 28.22
N PHE A 23 -8.02 -26.19 27.45
CA PHE A 23 -8.86 -25.05 27.84
C PHE A 23 -10.36 -25.36 27.87
N GLY A 24 -10.77 -26.54 27.39
CA GLY A 24 -12.18 -26.85 27.18
C GLY A 24 -12.77 -26.09 25.98
N PRO A 25 -14.10 -26.06 25.81
CA PRO A 25 -14.75 -25.44 24.65
C PRO A 25 -14.55 -23.92 24.63
N ILE A 26 -14.28 -23.35 23.46
CA ILE A 26 -14.08 -21.89 23.28
C ILE A 26 -15.30 -21.07 23.72
N THR A 27 -16.50 -21.58 23.47
CA THR A 27 -17.73 -20.92 23.92
C THR A 27 -18.87 -21.90 24.13
N THR A 28 -19.84 -21.48 24.93
CA THR A 28 -21.10 -22.20 25.14
C THR A 28 -22.26 -21.27 24.81
N LEU A 29 -22.97 -21.58 23.73
CA LEU A 29 -24.15 -20.84 23.32
C LEU A 29 -25.39 -21.41 24.04
N LYS A 30 -26.15 -20.55 24.71
CA LYS A 30 -27.43 -20.92 25.33
C LYS A 30 -28.52 -19.97 24.86
N VAL A 31 -29.30 -20.40 23.88
CA VAL A 31 -30.51 -19.70 23.44
C VAL A 31 -31.66 -20.02 24.40
N LYS A 32 -32.49 -19.03 24.74
CA LYS A 32 -33.60 -19.17 25.70
C LYS A 32 -34.52 -20.34 25.29
N GLY A 33 -34.72 -21.29 26.20
CA GLY A 33 -35.54 -22.49 25.96
C GLY A 33 -34.82 -23.64 25.25
N GLN A 34 -33.56 -23.48 24.83
CA GLN A 34 -32.76 -24.53 24.20
C GLN A 34 -31.66 -25.06 25.14
N ARG A 35 -31.20 -26.28 24.87
CA ARG A 35 -30.03 -26.86 25.53
C ARG A 35 -28.78 -26.08 25.12
N ALA A 36 -27.88 -25.88 26.08
CA ALA A 36 -26.61 -25.20 25.83
C ALA A 36 -25.77 -26.01 24.83
N LYS A 37 -25.33 -25.37 23.74
CA LYS A 37 -24.43 -25.95 22.73
C LYS A 37 -23.01 -25.50 23.02
N LYS A 38 -22.13 -26.46 23.33
CA LYS A 38 -20.69 -26.21 23.46
C LYS A 38 -20.08 -26.19 22.07
N ILE A 39 -19.34 -25.13 21.75
CA ILE A 39 -18.55 -25.04 20.52
C ILE A 39 -17.11 -25.37 20.92
N SER A 40 -16.54 -26.37 20.27
CA SER A 40 -15.15 -26.80 20.48
C SER A 40 -14.21 -25.97 19.59
N TRP A 41 -12.95 -25.85 19.98
CA TRP A 41 -11.91 -25.19 19.19
C TRP A 41 -11.73 -25.85 17.82
N MET A 42 -11.85 -27.19 17.75
CA MET A 42 -11.81 -27.94 16.49
C MET A 42 -12.87 -27.50 15.47
N ALA A 43 -13.95 -26.82 15.90
CA ALA A 43 -14.93 -26.25 14.96
C ALA A 43 -14.34 -25.13 14.08
N PHE A 44 -13.19 -24.57 14.45
CA PHE A 44 -12.47 -23.53 13.71
C PHE A 44 -11.25 -24.08 12.96
N PHE A 45 -11.11 -25.41 12.88
CA PHE A 45 -10.06 -26.03 12.09
C PHE A 45 -10.26 -25.72 10.60
N LEU A 46 -9.22 -25.24 9.93
CA LEU A 46 -9.26 -24.89 8.52
C LEU A 46 -8.66 -26.03 7.70
N THR A 47 -9.36 -26.43 6.63
CA THR A 47 -8.77 -27.35 5.65
C THR A 47 -7.64 -26.65 4.90
N THR A 48 -6.79 -27.42 4.21
CA THR A 48 -5.74 -26.85 3.36
C THR A 48 -6.32 -25.90 2.31
N GLU A 49 -7.42 -26.27 1.66
CA GLU A 49 -8.11 -25.44 0.69
C GLU A 49 -8.64 -24.13 1.30
N MET A 50 -9.26 -24.18 2.48
CA MET A 50 -9.72 -22.98 3.19
C MET A 50 -8.55 -22.07 3.56
N TRP A 51 -7.40 -22.64 3.97
CA TRP A 51 -6.21 -21.88 4.27
C TRP A 51 -5.65 -21.18 3.02
N GLU A 52 -5.57 -21.90 1.91
CA GLU A 52 -5.16 -21.31 0.63
C GLU A 52 -6.12 -20.20 0.17
N ASN A 53 -7.43 -20.39 0.37
CA ASN A 53 -8.43 -19.34 0.13
C ASN A 53 -8.18 -18.13 1.03
N LEU A 54 -7.94 -18.32 2.33
CA LEU A 54 -7.63 -17.23 3.26
C LEU A 54 -6.38 -16.44 2.83
N LEU A 55 -5.33 -17.13 2.39
CA LEU A 55 -4.11 -16.47 1.90
C LEU A 55 -4.38 -15.65 0.65
N ARG A 56 -5.14 -16.18 -0.31
CA ARG A 56 -5.57 -15.41 -1.49
C ARG A 56 -6.38 -14.16 -1.11
N CYS A 57 -7.27 -14.28 -0.13
CA CYS A 57 -8.01 -13.12 0.38
C CYS A 57 -7.06 -12.08 0.99
N THR A 58 -6.08 -12.53 1.75
CA THR A 58 -5.07 -11.64 2.36
C THR A 58 -4.26 -10.92 1.30
N GLU A 59 -3.80 -11.62 0.26
CA GLU A 59 -3.07 -11.02 -0.88
C GLU A 59 -3.90 -9.94 -1.61
N VAL A 60 -5.22 -10.08 -1.69
CA VAL A 60 -6.10 -9.04 -2.26
C VAL A 60 -6.21 -7.83 -1.33
N LEU A 61 -6.30 -8.06 -0.02
CA LEU A 61 -6.40 -6.99 0.98
C LEU A 61 -5.07 -6.23 1.15
N GLU A 62 -3.93 -6.89 0.95
CA GLU A 62 -2.60 -6.30 1.01
C GLU A 62 -2.42 -5.14 0.01
N ASP A 63 -3.06 -5.19 -1.17
CA ASP A 63 -3.00 -4.06 -2.11
C ASP A 63 -3.58 -2.79 -1.51
N ALA A 64 -4.75 -2.91 -0.85
CA ALA A 64 -5.41 -1.76 -0.24
C ALA A 64 -4.68 -1.29 1.01
N ASP A 65 -4.12 -2.22 1.79
CA ASP A 65 -3.35 -1.93 3.00
C ASP A 65 -2.06 -1.17 2.67
N ALA A 66 -1.30 -1.63 1.67
CA ALA A 66 -0.08 -0.97 1.20
C ALA A 66 -0.34 0.50 0.84
N ILE A 67 -1.47 0.73 0.17
CA ILE A 67 -1.88 2.06 -0.28
C ILE A 67 -2.36 2.92 0.88
N GLN A 68 -3.16 2.36 1.78
CA GLN A 68 -3.61 3.08 2.98
C GLN A 68 -2.42 3.53 3.84
N HIS A 69 -1.38 2.70 3.94
CA HIS A 69 -0.16 3.03 4.65
C HIS A 69 0.55 4.27 4.08
N LEU A 70 0.55 4.45 2.75
CA LEU A 70 1.13 5.65 2.11
C LEU A 70 0.43 6.95 2.51
N PHE A 71 -0.85 6.91 2.89
CA PHE A 71 -1.61 8.08 3.35
C PHE A 71 -1.63 8.25 4.86
N SER A 72 -0.97 7.36 5.60
CA SER A 72 -1.03 7.33 7.07
C SER A 72 0.04 8.21 7.74
N SER A 73 0.89 8.91 6.98
CA SER A 73 1.84 9.88 7.54
C SER A 73 1.09 11.10 8.09
N ASP A 74 1.42 11.48 9.32
CA ASP A 74 0.97 12.70 9.99
C ASP A 74 1.99 13.85 9.86
N THR A 75 3.20 13.55 9.40
CA THR A 75 4.29 14.52 9.25
C THR A 75 4.46 15.02 7.83
N ASP A 76 4.11 14.21 6.83
CA ASP A 76 4.42 14.47 5.43
C ASP A 76 3.15 14.69 4.61
N PRO A 77 3.15 15.63 3.64
CA PRO A 77 2.01 15.83 2.77
C PRO A 77 1.83 14.63 1.84
N THR A 78 0.81 13.80 2.04
CA THR A 78 0.61 12.58 1.22
C THR A 78 -0.31 12.80 0.01
N LEU A 79 -1.01 13.94 -0.05
CA LEU A 79 -2.07 14.17 -1.04
C LEU A 79 -1.57 14.16 -2.50
N TYR A 80 -0.30 14.50 -2.75
CA TYR A 80 0.27 14.47 -4.09
C TYR A 80 0.40 13.04 -4.65
N LEU A 81 0.43 12.02 -3.78
CA LEU A 81 0.47 10.59 -4.16
C LEU A 81 -0.90 10.04 -4.55
N LEU A 82 -1.99 10.78 -4.29
CA LEU A 82 -3.35 10.25 -4.34
C LEU A 82 -3.72 9.62 -5.69
N ILE A 83 -3.45 10.32 -6.79
CA ILE A 83 -3.78 9.82 -8.13
C ILE A 83 -2.95 8.59 -8.52
N PRO A 84 -1.61 8.65 -8.53
CA PRO A 84 -0.80 7.53 -9.02
C PRO A 84 -1.03 6.26 -8.18
N VAL A 85 -1.14 6.40 -6.86
CA VAL A 85 -1.33 5.25 -5.98
C VAL A 85 -2.71 4.62 -6.16
N ILE A 86 -3.76 5.44 -6.36
CA ILE A 86 -5.10 4.89 -6.63
C ILE A 86 -5.17 4.22 -8.00
N GLU A 87 -4.47 4.76 -9.01
CA GLU A 87 -4.35 4.11 -10.32
C GLU A 87 -3.65 2.75 -10.20
N GLU A 88 -2.57 2.67 -9.44
CA GLU A 88 -1.87 1.42 -9.13
C GLU A 88 -2.79 0.39 -8.45
N LEU A 89 -3.63 0.81 -7.48
CA LEU A 89 -4.65 -0.08 -6.88
C LEU A 89 -5.61 -0.65 -7.91
N LEU A 90 -6.14 0.23 -8.76
CA LEU A 90 -7.14 -0.14 -9.76
C LEU A 90 -6.54 -1.12 -10.75
N THR A 91 -5.32 -0.88 -11.23
CA THR A 91 -4.58 -1.79 -12.10
C THR A 91 -4.28 -3.12 -11.42
N ALA A 92 -3.78 -3.12 -10.19
CA ALA A 92 -3.49 -4.35 -9.45
C ALA A 92 -4.75 -5.23 -9.29
N TRP A 93 -5.91 -4.62 -9.05
CA TRP A 93 -7.18 -5.35 -8.98
C TRP A 93 -7.69 -5.79 -10.36
N GLU A 94 -7.49 -5.01 -11.42
CA GLU A 94 -7.79 -5.42 -12.80
C GLU A 94 -6.97 -6.63 -13.20
N ASP A 95 -5.66 -6.62 -12.95
CA ASP A 95 -4.78 -7.76 -13.23
C ASP A 95 -5.23 -9.00 -12.45
N LYS A 96 -5.63 -8.85 -11.18
CA LYS A 96 -6.15 -9.96 -10.37
C LYS A 96 -7.50 -10.47 -10.85
N GLU A 97 -8.33 -9.66 -11.51
CA GLU A 97 -9.60 -10.10 -12.12
C GLU A 97 -9.36 -11.07 -13.30
N GLU A 98 -8.20 -11.00 -13.97
CA GLU A 98 -7.86 -11.85 -15.12
C GLU A 98 -7.17 -13.17 -14.73
N VAL A 99 -6.71 -13.28 -13.49
CA VAL A 99 -5.97 -14.45 -13.00
C VAL A 99 -6.92 -15.46 -12.36
N GLU A 100 -7.00 -16.66 -12.94
CA GLU A 100 -7.86 -17.77 -12.48
C GLU A 100 -7.69 -18.10 -10.99
N ARG A 101 -6.49 -17.87 -10.43
CA ARG A 101 -6.20 -18.02 -9.00
C ARG A 101 -7.19 -17.26 -8.10
N TYR A 102 -7.73 -16.13 -8.57
CA TYR A 102 -8.66 -15.29 -7.82
C TYR A 102 -10.11 -15.42 -8.26
N ALA A 103 -10.48 -16.50 -8.98
CA ALA A 103 -11.83 -16.71 -9.52
C ALA A 103 -12.95 -16.49 -8.49
N GLU A 104 -12.77 -16.97 -7.25
CA GLU A 104 -13.73 -16.80 -6.15
C GLU A 104 -13.91 -15.33 -5.71
N TYR A 105 -12.94 -14.47 -5.98
CA TYR A 105 -12.88 -13.08 -5.55
C TYR A 105 -13.24 -12.07 -6.65
N ILE A 106 -13.40 -12.49 -7.91
CA ILE A 106 -13.66 -11.60 -9.05
C ILE A 106 -14.84 -10.66 -8.80
N GLU A 107 -15.96 -11.18 -8.28
CA GLU A 107 -17.13 -10.35 -7.99
C GLU A 107 -16.88 -9.33 -6.87
N GLY A 108 -16.04 -9.68 -5.89
CA GLY A 108 -15.60 -8.77 -4.83
C GLY A 108 -14.65 -7.70 -5.34
N LEU A 109 -13.68 -8.09 -6.18
CA LEU A 109 -12.72 -7.20 -6.83
C LEU A 109 -13.44 -6.17 -7.70
N LYS A 110 -14.36 -6.61 -8.57
CA LYS A 110 -15.17 -5.70 -9.42
C LYS A 110 -15.95 -4.68 -8.59
N LYS A 111 -16.60 -5.12 -7.51
CA LYS A 111 -17.34 -4.21 -6.61
C LYS A 111 -16.40 -3.20 -5.93
N SER A 112 -15.24 -3.66 -5.49
CA SER A 112 -14.23 -2.84 -4.83
C SER A 112 -13.64 -1.81 -5.80
N ARG A 113 -13.30 -2.24 -7.01
CA ARG A 113 -12.83 -1.40 -8.10
C ARG A 113 -13.84 -0.33 -8.48
N LEU A 114 -15.09 -0.71 -8.73
CA LEU A 114 -16.17 0.25 -9.02
C LEU A 114 -16.37 1.27 -7.88
N LYS A 115 -16.20 0.82 -6.63
CA LYS A 115 -16.30 1.68 -5.46
C LYS A 115 -15.16 2.71 -5.43
N VAL A 116 -13.92 2.30 -5.67
CA VAL A 116 -12.75 3.20 -5.73
C VAL A 116 -12.86 4.15 -6.93
N GLN A 117 -13.19 3.61 -8.11
CA GLN A 117 -13.35 4.37 -9.36
C GLN A 117 -14.42 5.47 -9.24
N LYS A 118 -15.51 5.23 -8.50
CA LYS A 118 -16.53 6.25 -8.19
C LYS A 118 -15.95 7.51 -7.51
N TYR A 119 -14.92 7.37 -6.68
CA TYR A 119 -14.26 8.49 -6.02
C TYR A 119 -13.15 9.08 -6.88
N TYR A 120 -12.36 8.23 -7.55
CA TYR A 120 -11.34 8.65 -8.51
C TYR A 120 -11.92 9.59 -9.59
N ASN A 121 -13.08 9.26 -10.15
CA ASN A 121 -13.81 10.07 -11.15
C ASN A 121 -14.34 11.43 -10.63
N LYS A 122 -14.03 11.79 -9.37
CA LYS A 122 -14.37 13.08 -8.77
C LYS A 122 -13.13 13.88 -8.38
N PHE A 123 -11.93 13.34 -8.54
CA PHE A 123 -10.70 13.99 -8.12
C PHE A 123 -10.44 15.27 -8.90
N ASP A 124 -10.76 15.27 -10.20
CA ASP A 124 -10.76 16.41 -11.12
C ASP A 124 -11.68 17.57 -10.67
N LYS A 125 -12.63 17.32 -9.78
CA LYS A 125 -13.56 18.33 -9.24
C LYS A 125 -13.14 18.85 -7.87
N LYS A 126 -11.98 18.45 -7.36
CA LYS A 126 -11.49 18.84 -6.03
C LYS A 126 -10.29 19.78 -6.17
N PRO A 127 -10.47 21.08 -5.87
CA PRO A 127 -9.39 22.06 -5.95
C PRO A 127 -8.14 21.67 -5.14
N ALA A 128 -8.30 21.01 -4.00
CA ALA A 128 -7.18 20.55 -3.18
C ALA A 128 -6.31 19.51 -3.90
N ILE A 129 -6.93 18.58 -4.66
CA ILE A 129 -6.21 17.56 -5.43
C ILE A 129 -5.52 18.19 -6.64
N ILE A 130 -6.20 19.11 -7.34
CA ILE A 130 -5.57 19.86 -8.44
C ILE A 130 -4.38 20.68 -7.93
N LEU A 131 -4.55 21.34 -6.78
CA LEU A 131 -3.49 22.14 -6.18
C LEU A 131 -2.32 21.27 -5.74
N SER A 132 -2.56 20.09 -5.15
CA SER A 132 -1.48 19.17 -4.76
C SER A 132 -0.67 18.67 -5.95
N LEU A 133 -1.29 18.49 -7.12
CA LEU A 133 -0.58 18.20 -8.37
C LEU A 133 0.20 19.41 -8.89
N ALA A 134 -0.38 20.61 -8.80
CA ALA A 134 0.28 21.83 -9.27
C ALA A 134 1.49 22.22 -8.43
N ILE A 135 1.46 21.93 -7.12
CA ILE A 135 2.59 22.17 -6.20
C ILE A 135 3.55 20.98 -6.13
N HIS A 136 3.43 19.99 -7.03
CA HIS A 136 4.28 18.81 -7.01
C HIS A 136 5.76 19.23 -7.06
N PRO A 137 6.60 18.78 -6.09
CA PRO A 137 7.97 19.24 -5.95
C PRO A 137 8.79 19.17 -7.24
N TYR A 138 8.65 18.10 -8.04
CA TYR A 138 9.35 17.94 -9.33
C TYR A 138 9.11 19.07 -10.35
N TYR A 139 7.92 19.68 -10.42
CA TYR A 139 7.71 20.85 -11.29
C TYR A 139 8.49 22.07 -10.81
N LYS A 140 8.60 22.26 -9.48
CA LYS A 140 9.41 23.34 -8.90
C LYS A 140 10.90 23.08 -9.02
N LEU A 141 11.33 21.82 -8.95
CA LEU A 141 12.72 21.41 -9.17
C LEU A 141 13.22 21.73 -10.58
N TRP A 142 12.37 21.55 -11.59
CA TRP A 142 12.67 21.96 -12.97
C TRP A 142 12.83 23.48 -13.09
N TRP A 143 11.96 24.26 -12.44
CA TRP A 143 12.06 25.72 -12.43
C TRP A 143 13.37 26.19 -11.78
N ILE A 144 13.76 25.59 -10.65
CA ILE A 144 15.04 25.88 -9.97
C ILE A 144 16.21 25.62 -10.92
N LYS A 145 16.21 24.48 -11.64
CA LYS A 145 17.28 24.19 -12.61
C LYS A 145 17.43 25.29 -13.66
N ILE A 146 16.32 25.78 -14.20
CA ILE A 146 16.33 26.79 -15.28
C ILE A 146 16.75 28.17 -14.78
N HIS A 147 16.29 28.57 -13.59
CA HIS A 147 16.43 29.95 -13.13
C HIS A 147 17.54 30.17 -12.13
N TRP A 148 17.91 29.15 -11.35
CA TRP A 148 18.97 29.21 -10.35
C TRP A 148 20.22 28.43 -10.78
N GLY A 149 20.10 27.60 -11.82
CA GLY A 149 21.22 26.86 -12.40
C GLY A 149 21.33 25.42 -11.88
N GLY A 150 21.90 24.56 -12.72
CA GLY A 150 22.25 23.18 -12.38
C GLY A 150 23.76 22.94 -12.45
N ALA A 151 24.15 21.68 -12.62
CA ALA A 151 25.55 21.27 -12.75
C ALA A 151 26.32 22.03 -13.85
N GLU A 152 25.66 22.35 -14.97
CA GLU A 152 26.27 23.06 -16.10
C GLU A 152 26.60 24.52 -15.75
N GLU A 153 25.64 25.27 -15.18
CA GLU A 153 25.88 26.62 -14.67
C GLU A 153 26.95 26.65 -13.58
N LYS A 154 26.91 25.70 -12.63
CA LYS A 154 27.95 25.57 -11.60
C LYS A 154 29.34 25.42 -12.23
N ALA A 155 29.49 24.53 -13.21
CA ALA A 155 30.77 24.31 -13.87
C ALA A 155 31.26 25.56 -14.62
N LYS A 156 30.34 26.30 -15.24
CA LYS A 156 30.64 27.56 -15.93
C LYS A 156 31.09 28.65 -14.96
N GLU A 157 30.41 28.83 -13.84
CA GLU A 157 30.77 29.84 -12.84
C GLU A 157 32.13 29.54 -12.18
N ILE A 158 32.44 28.27 -11.91
CA ILE A 158 33.77 27.86 -11.42
C ILE A 158 34.86 28.21 -12.45
N ALA A 159 34.60 27.97 -13.74
CA ALA A 159 35.54 28.32 -14.81
C ALA A 159 35.73 29.84 -14.96
N GLU A 160 34.69 30.64 -14.65
CA GLU A 160 34.72 32.10 -14.65
C GLU A 160 35.35 32.69 -13.36
N GLY A 161 35.73 31.85 -12.40
CA GLY A 161 36.48 32.24 -11.20
C GLY A 161 35.67 32.36 -9.91
N ASN A 162 34.44 31.84 -9.87
CA ASN A 162 33.65 31.70 -8.65
C ASN A 162 33.83 30.29 -8.04
N PRO A 163 34.72 30.09 -7.07
CA PRO A 163 34.94 28.78 -6.46
C PRO A 163 33.74 28.29 -5.62
N ASP A 164 32.86 29.21 -5.21
CA ASP A 164 31.73 28.93 -4.32
C ASP A 164 30.42 28.67 -5.09
N ALA A 165 30.48 28.40 -6.40
CA ALA A 165 29.29 28.12 -7.20
C ALA A 165 28.55 26.84 -6.73
N ILE A 166 27.23 26.91 -6.68
CA ILE A 166 26.35 25.87 -6.12
C ILE A 166 25.46 25.29 -7.22
N ASP A 167 25.30 23.97 -7.23
CA ASP A 167 24.26 23.32 -8.03
C ASP A 167 22.95 23.40 -7.25
N TRP A 168 22.16 24.43 -7.53
CA TRP A 168 20.90 24.68 -6.83
C TRP A 168 19.86 23.61 -7.11
N HIS A 169 19.92 22.96 -8.29
CA HIS A 169 19.04 21.84 -8.60
C HIS A 169 19.35 20.61 -7.72
N GLU A 170 20.63 20.26 -7.56
CA GLU A 170 21.06 19.18 -6.67
C GLU A 170 20.70 19.47 -5.20
N VAL A 171 20.92 20.70 -4.73
CA VAL A 171 20.53 21.12 -3.37
C VAL A 171 19.02 21.01 -3.16
N ALA A 172 18.22 21.47 -4.12
CA ALA A 172 16.77 21.39 -4.04
C ALA A 172 16.28 19.93 -4.08
N MET A 173 16.86 19.09 -4.94
CA MET A 173 16.57 17.65 -4.99
C MET A 173 16.82 17.00 -3.63
N LYS A 174 18.00 17.19 -3.03
CA LYS A 174 18.33 16.64 -1.71
C LYS A 174 17.41 17.16 -0.62
N THR A 175 16.99 18.42 -0.70
CA THR A 175 16.05 19.03 0.26
C THR A 175 14.67 18.37 0.17
N VAL A 176 14.17 18.16 -1.05
CA VAL A 176 12.91 17.46 -1.29
C VAL A 176 13.02 15.99 -0.87
N GLU A 177 14.10 15.30 -1.22
CA GLU A 177 14.33 13.92 -0.81
C GLU A 177 14.40 13.78 0.71
N ALA A 178 15.13 14.66 1.41
CA ALA A 178 15.17 14.67 2.86
C ALA A 178 13.76 14.87 3.46
N ALA A 179 12.98 15.81 2.91
CA ALA A 179 11.61 16.08 3.37
C ALA A 179 10.61 14.96 3.03
N VAL A 180 10.86 14.18 1.97
CA VAL A 180 9.93 13.14 1.47
C VAL A 180 10.34 11.72 1.87
N SER A 181 11.62 11.51 2.21
CA SER A 181 12.19 10.18 2.50
C SER A 181 11.57 9.48 3.70
N HIS A 182 10.86 10.20 4.58
CA HIS A 182 10.09 9.62 5.67
C HIS A 182 8.84 8.83 5.22
N CYS A 183 8.37 9.02 3.97
CA CYS A 183 7.23 8.30 3.40
C CYS A 183 7.60 7.06 2.56
N ARG A 184 8.87 6.85 2.20
CA ARG A 184 9.27 5.70 1.37
C ARG A 184 9.62 4.50 2.24
N VAL A 185 8.62 3.71 2.61
CA VAL A 185 8.84 2.30 2.95
C VAL A 185 9.12 1.57 1.62
N SER A 186 10.41 1.43 1.33
CA SER A 186 11.04 0.46 0.41
C SER A 186 10.11 -0.29 -0.57
N HIS A 187 9.85 0.28 -1.75
CA HIS A 187 9.74 -0.48 -3.00
C HIS A 187 10.47 0.32 -4.09
N SER A 188 11.46 -0.33 -4.69
CA SER A 188 12.33 0.21 -5.73
C SER A 188 11.56 0.39 -7.04
N LEU A 189 11.14 1.61 -7.34
CA LEU A 189 10.73 2.01 -8.68
C LEU A 189 11.98 2.50 -9.43
N THR A 190 12.58 1.60 -10.20
CA THR A 190 13.43 1.97 -11.33
C THR A 190 12.52 2.52 -12.42
N PHE A 191 12.52 3.83 -12.60
CA PHE A 191 12.06 4.44 -13.84
C PHE A 191 13.21 4.35 -14.84
N GLU A 192 13.19 3.33 -15.69
CA GLU A 192 14.01 3.32 -16.91
C GLU A 192 13.25 4.06 -18.01
N ASN A 193 13.94 5.01 -18.64
CA ASN A 193 13.50 5.75 -19.83
C ASN A 193 13.60 4.88 -21.09
#